data_AF-A0A932KAV6-F1
#
_entry.id   AF-A0A932KAV6-F1
#
_cell.length_a   1.000
_cell.length_b   1.000
_cell.length_c   1.000
_cell.angle_alpha   90.00
_cell.angle_beta   90.00
_cell.angle_gamma   90.00
#
_symmetry.space_group_name_H-M   'P 1'
#
loop_
_entity.id
_entity.type
_entity.pdbx_description
1 polymer ?
#
loop_
_entity_poly.entity_id
_entity_poly.type
_entity_poly.pdbx_seq_one_letter_code
_entity_poly.pdbx_strand_id
1 'polypeptide(L)'
;MIYAADVFRVFQPHRGNAIVIPTGTSGRQWRDFTTNEKRDMTMGGAMGQTTAAALGLALALPNEKVVLFDAEGALLMNLGILATIAGKQPQNFYHFLLDNECYATTGGQPVPNAKNINYAGMAKEAG
;
A
#
# COMPACT_ATOMS: atom_id res chain seq x y z
N MET A 1 4.54 14.13 -12.54
CA MET A 1 3.49 13.47 -11.74
C MET A 1 3.32 12.06 -12.30
N ILE A 2 3.38 11.03 -11.46
CA ILE A 2 3.17 9.63 -11.86
C ILE A 2 1.70 9.29 -11.54
N TYR A 3 0.96 8.78 -12.51
CA TYR A 3 -0.42 8.36 -12.28
C TYR A 3 -0.46 6.94 -11.71
N ALA A 4 -1.42 6.66 -10.81
CA ALA A 4 -1.59 5.32 -10.25
C ALA A 4 -1.81 4.25 -11.34
N ALA A 5 -2.56 4.60 -12.40
CA ALA A 5 -2.75 3.76 -13.58
C ALA A 5 -1.44 3.35 -14.25
N ASP A 6 -0.44 4.24 -14.33
CA ASP A 6 0.88 3.90 -14.88
C ASP A 6 1.63 2.92 -13.98
N VAL A 7 1.55 3.11 -12.66
CA VAL A 7 2.13 2.17 -11.69
C VAL A 7 1.51 0.78 -11.86
N PHE A 8 0.19 0.69 -11.95
CA PHE A 8 -0.51 -0.58 -12.12
C PHE A 8 -0.18 -1.24 -13.45
N ARG A 9 -0.16 -0.48 -14.55
CA ARG A 9 0.23 -0.96 -15.88
C ARG A 9 1.63 -1.54 -15.90
N VAL A 10 2.59 -0.91 -15.23
CA VAL A 10 3.98 -1.38 -15.13
C VAL A 10 4.11 -2.58 -14.19
N PHE A 11 3.39 -2.57 -13.06
CA PHE A 11 3.44 -3.67 -12.09
C PHE A 11 2.80 -4.95 -12.62
N GLN A 12 1.71 -4.86 -13.38
CA GLN A 12 0.89 -6.02 -13.76
C GLN A 12 1.68 -7.14 -14.48
N PRO A 13 2.59 -6.88 -15.44
CA PRO A 13 3.48 -7.91 -15.99
C PRO A 13 4.38 -8.62 -14.97
N HIS A 14 4.71 -7.96 -13.84
CA HIS A 14 5.55 -8.49 -12.77
C HIS A 14 4.76 -9.12 -11.62
N ARG A 15 3.43 -9.03 -11.65
CA ARG A 15 2.54 -9.51 -10.57
C ARG A 15 2.79 -10.97 -10.18
N GLY A 16 3.03 -11.83 -11.16
CA GLY A 16 3.09 -13.28 -10.94
C GLY A 16 1.82 -13.79 -10.23
N ASN A 17 2.00 -14.56 -9.16
CA ASN A 17 0.90 -15.05 -8.32
C ASN A 17 0.70 -14.21 -7.04
N ALA A 18 1.14 -12.95 -6.99
CA ALA A 18 0.98 -12.15 -5.78
C ALA A 18 -0.50 -11.95 -5.41
N ILE A 19 -0.78 -11.94 -4.10
CA ILE A 19 -2.02 -11.40 -3.54
C ILE A 19 -1.89 -9.88 -3.55
N VAL A 20 -2.79 -9.19 -4.24
CA VAL A 20 -2.73 -7.73 -4.38
C VAL A 20 -3.81 -7.08 -3.54
N ILE A 21 -3.41 -6.09 -2.74
CA ILE A 21 -4.28 -5.34 -1.85
C ILE A 21 -4.27 -3.88 -2.30
N PRO A 22 -5.18 -3.48 -3.20
CA PRO A 22 -5.33 -2.09 -3.59
C PRO A 22 -6.14 -1.33 -2.53
N THR A 23 -5.69 -0.12 -2.15
CA THR A 23 -6.40 0.72 -1.18
C THR A 23 -6.73 2.11 -1.72
N GLY A 24 -7.65 2.77 -1.02
CA GLY A 24 -7.96 4.18 -1.27
C GLY A 24 -8.54 4.46 -2.67
N THR A 25 -8.43 5.72 -3.07
CA THR A 25 -8.99 6.19 -4.34
C THR A 25 -8.21 5.66 -5.54
N SER A 26 -6.88 5.60 -5.44
CA SER A 26 -6.00 5.03 -6.47
C SER A 26 -6.31 3.55 -6.70
N GLY A 27 -6.52 2.77 -5.64
CA GLY A 27 -6.83 1.34 -5.73
C GLY A 27 -8.09 1.00 -6.52
N ARG A 28 -9.04 1.94 -6.69
CA ARG A 28 -10.25 1.72 -7.51
C ARG A 28 -9.95 1.40 -8.96
N GLN A 29 -8.85 1.95 -9.51
CA GLN A 29 -8.44 1.73 -10.89
C GLN A 29 -7.77 0.36 -11.09
N TRP A 30 -7.33 -0.33 -10.03
CA TRP A 30 -6.69 -1.65 -10.13
C TRP A 30 -7.54 -2.68 -10.88
N ARG A 31 -8.87 -2.56 -10.77
CA ARG A 31 -9.84 -3.44 -11.47
C ARG A 31 -9.69 -3.41 -12.99
N ASP A 32 -9.18 -2.32 -13.55
CA ASP A 32 -8.97 -2.19 -15.00
C ASP A 32 -7.66 -2.86 -15.46
N PHE A 33 -6.78 -3.27 -14.53
CA PHE A 33 -5.46 -3.83 -14.80
C PHE A 33 -5.28 -5.27 -14.35
N THR A 34 -6.02 -5.71 -13.34
CA THR A 34 -5.88 -7.06 -12.77
C THR A 34 -6.19 -8.15 -13.79
N THR A 35 -5.38 -9.21 -13.80
CA THR A 35 -5.63 -10.43 -14.59
C THR A 35 -6.08 -11.62 -13.74
N ASN A 36 -6.23 -11.43 -12.43
CA ASN A 36 -6.61 -12.50 -11.50
C ASN A 36 -7.31 -11.91 -10.26
N GLU A 37 -8.59 -11.56 -10.42
CA GLU A 37 -9.41 -10.98 -9.34
C GLU A 37 -9.51 -11.88 -8.11
N LYS A 38 -9.39 -13.21 -8.26
CA LYS A 38 -9.43 -14.17 -7.14
C LYS A 38 -8.26 -14.01 -6.16
N ARG A 39 -7.21 -13.30 -6.58
CA ARG A 39 -6.05 -12.97 -5.75
C ARG A 39 -5.95 -11.49 -5.45
N ASP A 40 -7.03 -10.75 -5.65
CA ASP A 40 -7.14 -9.38 -5.20
C ASP A 40 -7.99 -9.34 -3.93
N MET A 41 -7.57 -8.52 -2.98
CA MET A 41 -8.30 -8.33 -1.73
C MET A 41 -8.46 -6.84 -1.45
N THR A 42 -9.69 -6.40 -1.25
CA THR A 42 -10.00 -5.00 -0.91
C THR A 42 -10.43 -4.90 0.54
N MET A 43 -9.87 -3.94 1.28
CA MET A 43 -10.32 -3.62 2.64
C MET A 43 -11.08 -2.29 2.60
N GLY A 44 -12.37 -2.37 2.33
CA GLY A 44 -13.25 -1.20 2.22
C GLY A 44 -13.29 -0.42 3.53
N GLY A 45 -13.01 0.89 3.48
CA GLY A 45 -13.15 1.79 4.63
C GLY A 45 -12.10 1.64 5.74
N ALA A 46 -11.03 0.86 5.53
CA ALA A 46 -10.01 0.56 6.54
C ALA A 46 -8.78 1.47 6.47
N MET A 47 -8.97 2.80 6.29
CA MET A 47 -7.86 3.76 6.34
C MET A 47 -7.10 3.64 7.67
N GLY A 48 -5.77 3.65 7.62
CA GLY A 48 -4.93 3.42 8.81
C GLY A 48 -4.73 1.96 9.21
N GLN A 49 -5.55 1.02 8.73
CA GLN A 49 -5.46 -0.39 9.17
C GLN A 49 -5.04 -1.35 8.07
N THR A 50 -5.07 -0.92 6.81
CA THR A 50 -4.81 -1.83 5.69
C THR A 50 -3.36 -2.31 5.67
N THR A 51 -2.39 -1.46 6.03
CA THR A 51 -0.97 -1.86 6.17
C THR A 51 -0.79 -2.96 7.21
N ALA A 52 -1.43 -2.84 8.37
CA ALA A 52 -1.35 -3.83 9.44
C ALA A 52 -1.98 -5.17 9.04
N ALA A 53 -3.14 -5.13 8.39
CA ALA A 53 -3.80 -6.33 7.90
C ALA A 53 -3.01 -7.03 6.78
N ALA A 54 -2.44 -6.27 5.85
CA ALA A 54 -1.60 -6.80 4.77
C ALA A 54 -0.33 -7.47 5.33
N LEU A 55 0.31 -6.84 6.33
CA LEU A 55 1.42 -7.46 7.07
C LEU A 55 0.99 -8.77 7.74
N GLY A 56 -0.16 -8.77 8.43
CA GLY A 56 -0.70 -9.96 9.07
C GLY A 56 -0.93 -11.11 8.08
N LEU A 57 -1.45 -10.80 6.89
CA LEU A 57 -1.62 -11.78 5.82
C LEU A 57 -0.26 -12.32 5.32
N ALA A 58 0.72 -11.45 5.11
CA ALA A 58 2.06 -11.85 4.69
C ALA A 58 2.72 -12.81 5.70
N LEU A 59 2.56 -12.53 6.99
CA LEU A 59 3.06 -13.39 8.07
C LEU A 59 2.32 -14.72 8.15
N ALA A 60 1.01 -14.72 7.91
CA ALA A 60 0.18 -15.93 7.93
C ALA A 60 0.42 -16.84 6.70
N LEU A 61 0.84 -16.26 5.57
CA LEU A 61 1.06 -16.96 4.30
C LEU A 61 2.50 -16.75 3.80
N PRO A 62 3.52 -17.30 4.48
CA PRO A 62 4.94 -17.00 4.21
C PRO A 62 5.40 -17.39 2.79
N ASN A 63 4.68 -18.30 2.13
CA ASN A 63 4.97 -18.76 0.77
C ASN A 63 4.26 -17.92 -0.32
N GLU A 64 3.42 -16.97 0.06
CA GLU A 64 2.65 -16.15 -0.86
C GLU A 64 3.15 -14.71 -0.84
N LYS A 65 3.41 -14.13 -2.02
CA LYS A 65 3.77 -12.71 -2.11
C LYS A 65 2.53 -11.86 -1.83
N VAL A 66 2.64 -10.92 -0.90
CA VAL A 66 1.59 -9.95 -0.58
C VAL A 66 2.06 -8.58 -1.02
N VAL A 67 1.32 -7.97 -1.95
CA VAL A 67 1.60 -6.65 -2.50
C VAL A 67 0.50 -5.70 -2.06
N LEU A 68 0.87 -4.67 -1.32
CA LEU A 68 -0.02 -3.62 -0.88
C LEU A 68 0.23 -2.37 -1.73
N PHE A 69 -0.80 -1.87 -2.41
CA PHE A 69 -0.82 -0.52 -2.96
C PHE A 69 -1.56 0.39 -1.99
N ASP A 70 -0.78 1.14 -1.22
CA ASP A 70 -1.28 2.00 -0.15
C ASP A 70 -1.29 3.48 -0.54
N ALA A 71 -1.95 4.29 0.28
CA ALA A 71 -1.90 5.74 0.21
C ALA A 71 -1.15 6.32 1.41
N GLU A 72 -0.41 7.40 1.20
CA GLU A 72 0.34 8.11 2.24
C GLU A 72 -0.56 8.57 3.39
N GLY A 73 -1.76 9.05 3.08
CA GLY A 73 -2.74 9.45 4.10
C GLY A 73 -3.19 8.28 4.97
N ALA A 74 -3.31 7.08 4.40
CA ALA A 74 -3.65 5.88 5.17
C ALA A 74 -2.47 5.43 6.04
N LEU A 75 -1.24 5.44 5.52
CA LEU A 75 -0.05 5.12 6.30
C LEU A 75 0.15 6.11 7.47
N LEU A 76 -0.08 7.40 7.25
CA LEU A 76 0.05 8.43 8.29
C LEU A 76 -0.87 8.20 9.49
N MET A 77 -2.07 7.64 9.27
CA MET A 77 -3.00 7.31 10.35
C MET A 77 -2.48 6.21 11.29
N ASN A 78 -1.50 5.43 10.84
CA ASN A 78 -0.89 4.36 11.64
C ASN A 78 0.61 4.24 11.34
N LEU A 79 1.35 5.33 11.47
CA LEU A 79 2.77 5.37 11.12
C LEU A 79 3.62 4.39 11.95
N GLY A 80 3.18 4.05 13.17
CA GLY A 80 3.83 3.07 14.04
C GLY A 80 3.91 1.66 13.43
N ILE A 81 3.15 1.37 12.37
CA ILE A 81 3.24 0.09 11.65
C ILE A 81 4.62 -0.13 11.04
N LEU A 82 5.36 0.93 10.68
CA LEU A 82 6.71 0.82 10.10
C LEU A 82 7.67 0.09 11.06
N ALA A 83 7.62 0.44 12.35
CA ALA A 83 8.42 -0.25 13.37
C ALA A 83 8.02 -1.74 13.52
N THR A 84 6.74 -2.05 13.35
CA THR A 84 6.26 -3.44 13.40
C THR A 84 6.73 -4.24 12.19
N ILE A 85 6.66 -3.65 10.98
CA ILE A 85 7.17 -4.27 9.75
C ILE A 85 8.66 -4.54 9.88
N ALA A 86 9.43 -3.54 10.29
CA ALA A 86 10.88 -3.65 10.51
C ALA A 86 11.23 -4.71 11.55
N GLY A 87 10.46 -4.83 12.64
CA GLY A 87 10.68 -5.87 13.65
C GLY A 87 10.30 -7.28 13.20
N LYS A 88 9.41 -7.42 12.21
CA LYS A 88 8.96 -8.72 11.69
C LYS A 88 9.70 -9.19 10.44
N GLN A 89 10.29 -8.28 9.67
CA GLN A 89 11.06 -8.53 8.46
C GLN A 89 10.45 -9.60 7.51
N PRO A 90 9.16 -9.48 7.14
CA PRO A 90 8.53 -10.42 6.21
C PRO A 90 9.23 -10.38 4.84
N GLN A 91 9.71 -11.53 4.36
CA GLN A 91 10.43 -11.64 3.08
C GLN A 91 9.50 -11.60 1.86
N ASN A 92 8.19 -11.72 2.09
CA ASN A 92 7.15 -11.84 1.07
C ASN A 92 6.20 -10.63 1.02
N PHE A 93 6.49 -9.56 1.76
CA PHE A 93 5.62 -8.37 1.83
C PHE A 93 6.22 -7.19 1.07
N TYR A 94 5.43 -6.61 0.17
CA TYR A 94 5.82 -5.46 -0.64
C TYR A 94 4.81 -4.32 -0.45
N HIS A 95 5.27 -3.19 0.07
CA HIS A 95 4.44 -2.02 0.35
C HIS A 95 4.77 -0.89 -0.62
N PHE A 96 3.91 -0.71 -1.61
CA PHE A 96 3.97 0.43 -2.54
C PHE A 96 3.15 1.57 -1.98
N LEU A 97 3.80 2.69 -1.69
CA LEU A 97 3.14 3.90 -1.21
C LEU A 97 2.89 4.85 -2.39
N LEU A 98 1.62 5.16 -2.64
CA LEU A 98 1.22 6.17 -3.63
C LEU A 98 0.98 7.49 -2.89
N ASP A 99 1.90 8.43 -3.07
CA ASP A 99 1.86 9.74 -2.42
C ASP A 99 1.34 10.80 -3.38
N ASN A 100 0.15 11.34 -3.10
CA ASN A 100 -0.44 12.44 -3.84
C ASN A 100 -0.68 13.69 -2.95
N GLU A 101 0.02 13.77 -1.83
CA GLU A 101 0.03 14.90 -0.90
C GLU A 101 -1.32 15.23 -0.24
N CYS A 102 -2.38 14.42 -0.40
CA CYS A 102 -3.73 14.78 0.04
C CYS A 102 -4.67 13.61 0.35
N TYR A 103 -5.64 13.87 1.23
CA TYR A 103 -6.77 12.97 1.47
C TYR A 103 -7.81 13.05 0.34
N ALA A 104 -7.51 12.43 -0.81
CA ALA A 104 -8.36 12.45 -2.00
C ALA A 104 -9.80 11.94 -1.77
N THR A 105 -10.01 11.08 -0.75
CA THR A 105 -11.32 10.51 -0.43
C THR A 105 -12.25 11.50 0.29
N THR A 106 -11.72 12.44 1.08
CA THR A 106 -12.50 13.29 2.01
C THR A 106 -12.60 14.76 1.59
N GLY A 107 -12.13 15.10 0.37
CA GLY A 107 -12.20 16.46 -0.17
C GLY A 107 -10.86 17.05 -0.61
N GLY A 108 -9.77 16.28 -0.59
CA GLY A 108 -8.48 16.71 -1.14
C GLY A 108 -7.69 17.65 -0.23
N GLN A 109 -7.98 17.65 1.07
CA GLN A 109 -7.20 18.39 2.06
C GLN A 109 -5.78 17.81 2.11
N PRO A 110 -4.73 18.65 2.24
CA PRO A 110 -3.37 18.17 2.37
C PRO A 110 -3.22 17.20 3.54
N VAL A 111 -2.41 16.16 3.35
CA VAL A 111 -2.00 15.32 4.49
C VAL A 111 -1.06 16.11 5.43
N PRO A 112 -0.95 15.75 6.72
CA PRO A 112 0.04 16.35 7.62
C PRO A 112 1.46 16.32 7.01
N ASN A 113 2.11 17.48 6.96
CA ASN A 113 3.46 17.65 6.38
C ASN A 113 3.61 17.15 4.93
N ALA A 114 2.55 17.24 4.12
CA ALA A 114 2.45 16.69 2.76
C ALA A 114 3.70 16.83 1.88
N LYS A 115 4.38 17.99 1.92
CA LYS A 115 5.50 18.29 1.00
C LYS A 115 6.88 17.92 1.51
N ASN A 116 7.04 17.71 2.82
CA ASN A 116 8.38 17.56 3.43
C ASN A 116 8.57 16.24 4.16
N ILE A 117 7.56 15.37 4.20
CA ILE A 117 7.67 14.08 4.84
C ILE A 117 8.45 13.11 3.94
N ASN A 118 9.43 12.41 4.51
CA ASN A 118 10.23 11.42 3.80
C ASN A 118 9.84 10.00 4.26
N TYR A 119 8.78 9.44 3.66
CA TYR A 119 8.28 8.11 4.01
C TYR A 119 9.31 7.00 3.75
N ALA A 120 10.04 7.06 2.64
CA ALA A 120 11.07 6.09 2.32
C ALA A 120 12.21 6.11 3.35
N GLY A 121 12.61 7.32 3.78
CA GLY A 121 13.55 7.50 4.89
C GLY A 121 13.01 6.92 6.19
N MET A 122 11.78 7.25 6.58
CA MET A 122 11.15 6.70 7.79
C MET A 122 11.10 5.16 7.77
N ALA A 123 10.72 4.56 6.65
CA ALA A 123 10.69 3.11 6.50
C ALA A 123 12.08 2.50 6.66
N LYS A 124 13.10 3.09 6.01
CA LYS A 124 14.49 2.65 6.11
C LYS A 124 15.06 2.78 7.53
N GLU A 125 14.80 3.90 8.20
CA GLU A 125 15.33 4.15 9.55
C GLU A 125 14.56 3.37 10.63
N ALA A 126 13.39 2.81 10.31
CA ALA A 126 12.68 1.90 11.20
C ALA A 126 13.36 0.52 11.31
N GLY A 127 14.16 0.11 10.32
CA GLY A 127 14.88 -1.18 10.22
C GLY A 127 14.42 -2.04 9.04
#